data_AF-A0A316DLG4-F1
#
_entry.id   AF-A0A316DLG4-F1
#
_cell.length_a   1.000
_cell.length_b   1.000
_cell.length_c   1.000
_cell.angle_alpha   90.00
_cell.angle_beta   90.00
_cell.angle_gamma   90.00
#
_symmetry.space_group_name_H-M   'P 1'
#
loop_
_entity.id
_entity.type
_entity.pdbx_description
1 polymer ?
#
loop_
_entity_poly.entity_id
_entity_poly.type
_entity_poly.pdbx_seq_one_letter_code
_entity_poly.pdbx_strand_id
1 'polypeptide(L)' 'MLDEIYYEVDEFNQLYLEKIAGFASNINWYPKRKIGCMSMGEIMTILIFYHYSHYKNFKQYYEQYVCKDLKRDFPI' A
#
# COMPACT_ATOMS: atom_id res chain seq x y z
N MET A 1 -1.79 14.89 5.60
CA MET A 1 -0.88 14.21 4.66
C MET A 1 -1.05 12.69 4.67
N LEU A 2 -0.68 11.95 5.73
CA LEU A 2 -0.87 10.49 5.72
C LEU A 2 -2.35 10.08 5.59
N ASP A 3 -3.22 10.69 6.39
CA ASP A 3 -4.68 10.44 6.35
C ASP A 3 -5.31 10.81 5.00
N GLU A 4 -4.83 11.89 4.37
CA GLU A 4 -5.29 12.32 3.06
C GLU A 4 -4.89 11.33 1.98
N ILE A 5 -3.64 10.83 2.02
CA ILE A 5 -3.20 9.76 1.10
C ILE A 5 -4.03 8.50 1.32
N TYR A 6 -4.32 8.15 2.58
CA TYR A 6 -5.18 7.01 2.90
C TYR A 6 -6.57 7.16 2.28
N TYR A 7 -7.21 8.31 2.48
CA TYR A 7 -8.52 8.60 1.91
C TYR A 7 -8.53 8.48 0.38
N GLU A 8 -7.58 9.13 -0.30
CA GLU A 8 -7.48 9.10 -1.77
C GLU A 8 -7.20 7.68 -2.29
N VAL A 9 -6.38 6.90 -1.59
CA VAL A 9 -6.11 5.50 -1.93
C VAL A 9 -7.35 4.63 -1.74
N ASP A 10 -8.14 4.86 -0.71
CA ASP A 10 -9.39 4.12 -0.49
C ASP A 10 -10.43 4.44 -1.57
N GLU A 11 -10.61 5.70 -1.92
CA GLU A 11 -11.50 6.11 -3.02
C GLU A 11 -11.04 5.50 -4.36
N PHE A 12 -9.73 5.50 -4.63
CA PHE A 12 -9.17 4.82 -5.79
C PHE A 12 -9.46 3.31 -5.75
N ASN A 13 -9.24 2.67 -4.61
CA ASN A 13 -9.41 1.22 -4.47
C ASN A 13 -10.86 0.80 -4.72
N GLN A 14 -11.82 1.54 -4.19
CA GLN A 14 -13.25 1.31 -4.42
C GLN A 14 -13.61 1.36 -5.92
N LEU A 15 -12.98 2.26 -6.69
CA LEU A 15 -13.30 2.46 -8.10
C LEU A 15 -12.59 1.49 -9.05
N TYR A 16 -11.43 0.97 -8.66
CA TYR A 16 -10.50 0.30 -9.58
C TYR A 16 -10.04 -1.10 -9.17
N LEU A 17 -10.09 -1.52 -7.90
CA LEU A 17 -9.55 -2.83 -7.51
C LEU A 17 -10.23 -3.99 -8.23
N GLU A 18 -11.55 -3.96 -8.38
CA GLU A 18 -12.29 -5.01 -9.10
C GLU A 18 -11.91 -5.07 -10.58
N LYS A 19 -11.75 -3.90 -11.23
CA LYS A 19 -11.33 -3.81 -12.63
C LYS A 19 -9.91 -4.33 -12.82
N ILE A 20 -9.00 -3.97 -11.91
CA ILE A 20 -7.61 -4.44 -11.89
C ILE A 20 -7.59 -5.95 -11.66
N ALA A 21 -8.38 -6.46 -10.72
CA ALA A 21 -8.51 -7.90 -10.47
C ALA A 21 -9.03 -8.62 -11.72
N GLY A 22 -10.04 -8.09 -12.40
CA GLY A 22 -10.55 -8.62 -13.66
C GLY A 22 -9.51 -8.61 -14.80
N PHE A 23 -8.71 -7.54 -14.91
CA PHE A 23 -7.62 -7.51 -15.89
C PHE A 23 -6.53 -8.53 -15.57
N ALA A 24 -6.07 -8.56 -14.32
CA ALA A 24 -5.07 -9.50 -13.82
C ALA A 24 -5.53 -10.95 -14.05
N SER A 25 -6.84 -11.17 -13.88
CA SER A 25 -7.50 -12.43 -14.19
C SER A 25 -7.36 -12.86 -15.64
N ASN A 26 -7.64 -11.94 -16.57
CA ASN A 26 -7.60 -12.21 -18.00
C ASN A 26 -6.20 -12.54 -18.51
N ILE A 27 -5.16 -11.98 -17.89
CA ILE A 27 -3.76 -12.26 -18.24
C ILE A 27 -3.14 -13.41 -17.42
N ASN A 28 -3.96 -14.17 -16.68
CA ASN A 28 -3.51 -15.23 -15.75
C ASN A 28 -2.49 -14.76 -14.70
N TRP A 29 -2.56 -13.50 -14.30
CA TRP A 29 -1.74 -12.93 -13.25
C TRP A 29 -2.51 -12.90 -11.93
N TYR A 30 -2.36 -13.96 -11.13
CA TYR A 30 -2.94 -14.04 -9.79
C TYR A 30 -1.88 -14.40 -8.76
N PRO A 31 -1.16 -13.41 -8.20
CA PRO A 31 -0.39 -13.69 -7.00
C PRO A 31 -1.36 -14.04 -5.87
N LYS A 32 -1.37 -15.32 -5.44
CA LYS A 32 -2.06 -15.72 -4.21
C LYS A 32 -1.47 -14.93 -3.05
N ARG A 33 -2.18 -13.90 -2.57
CA ARG A 33 -1.78 -13.17 -1.37
C ARG A 33 -1.93 -14.11 -0.18
N LYS A 34 -0.90 -14.20 0.66
CA LYS A 34 -0.97 -14.97 1.89
C LYS A 34 -1.83 -14.20 2.90
N ILE A 35 -2.52 -14.95 3.74
CA ILE A 35 -3.20 -14.40 4.93
C ILE A 35 -2.13 -13.77 5.84
N GLY A 36 -2.43 -12.61 6.43
CA GLY A 36 -1.47 -11.87 7.26
C GLY A 36 -0.47 -11.01 6.47
N CYS A 37 -0.79 -10.66 5.23
CA CYS A 37 -0.08 -9.61 4.50
C CYS A 37 -0.88 -8.32 4.53
N MET A 38 -0.20 -7.17 4.48
CA MET A 38 -0.84 -5.87 4.20
C MET A 38 -1.77 -5.98 2.99
N SER A 39 -2.87 -5.24 3.04
CA SER A 39 -3.81 -4.98 1.97
C SER A 39 -3.16 -4.22 0.80
N MET A 40 -3.89 -4.07 -0.32
CA MET A 40 -3.38 -3.25 -1.43
C MET A 40 -3.31 -1.76 -1.03
N GLY A 41 -4.33 -1.26 -0.33
CA GLY A 41 -4.38 0.13 0.11
C GLY A 41 -3.23 0.51 1.05
N GLU A 42 -2.90 -0.34 2.01
CA GLU A 42 -1.75 -0.12 2.89
C GLU A 42 -0.44 -0.04 2.12
N ILE A 43 -0.20 -0.98 1.19
CA ILE A 43 1.01 -0.98 0.35
C ILE A 43 1.08 0.29 -0.51
N MET A 44 -0.02 0.65 -1.16
CA MET A 44 -0.09 1.85 -1.99
C MET A 44 0.18 3.12 -1.18
N THR A 45 -0.45 3.23 -0.01
CA THR A 45 -0.26 4.37 0.90
C THR A 45 1.20 4.49 1.34
N ILE A 46 1.83 3.40 1.77
CA ILE A 46 3.24 3.38 2.18
C ILE A 46 4.16 3.84 1.03
N LEU A 47 3.90 3.36 -0.19
CA LEU A 47 4.70 3.70 -1.37
C LEU A 47 4.53 5.16 -1.77
N ILE A 48 3.30 5.68 -1.76
CA ILE A 48 3.04 7.09 -2.07
C ILE A 48 3.68 7.97 -1.01
N PHE A 49 3.49 7.65 0.27
CA PHE A 49 4.03 8.43 1.39
C PHE A 49 5.57 8.42 1.41
N TYR A 50 6.21 7.33 0.96
CA TYR A 50 7.66 7.28 0.76
C TYR A 50 8.16 8.41 -0.12
N HIS A 51 7.48 8.73 -1.21
CA HIS A 51 7.91 9.81 -2.12
C HIS A 51 7.87 11.20 -1.48
N TYR A 52 7.08 11.38 -0.41
CA TYR A 52 7.05 12.60 0.39
C TYR A 52 8.02 12.59 1.59
N SER A 53 8.60 11.43 1.92
CA SER A 53 9.39 11.22 3.15
C SER A 53 10.85 11.71 3.07
N HIS A 54 11.33 12.12 1.89
CA HIS A 54 12.72 12.49 1.60
C HIS A 54 13.78 11.39 1.87
N TYR A 55 13.38 10.17 2.25
CA TYR A 55 14.29 9.05 2.35
C TYR A 55 14.86 8.68 0.97
N LYS A 56 16.16 8.45 0.92
CA LYS A 56 16.83 8.03 -0.33
C LYS A 56 16.60 6.56 -0.68
N ASN A 57 16.32 5.75 0.34
CA ASN A 57 16.21 4.31 0.21
C ASN A 57 14.91 3.82 0.86
N PHE A 58 14.10 3.10 0.08
CA PHE A 58 12.81 2.58 0.54
C PHE A 58 12.94 1.60 1.70
N LYS A 59 13.96 0.74 1.72
CA LYS A 59 14.20 -0.20 2.81
C LYS A 59 14.43 0.55 4.13
N GLN A 60 15.26 1.60 4.10
CA GLN A 60 15.52 2.40 5.29
C GLN A 60 14.25 3.14 5.77
N TYR A 61 13.48 3.72 4.86
CA TYR A 61 12.16 4.32 5.18
C TYR A 61 11.24 3.30 5.85
N TYR A 62 11.10 2.12 5.25
CA TYR A 62 10.20 1.10 5.75
C TYR A 62 10.62 0.58 7.13
N GLU A 63 11.89 0.20 7.31
CA GLU A 63 12.37 -0.38 8.57
C GLU A 63 12.45 0.64 9.71
N GLN A 64 12.79 1.89 9.42
CA GLN A 64 13.05 2.90 10.45
C GLN A 64 11.85 3.78 10.75
N TYR A 65 10.95 3.99 9.80
CA TYR A 65 9.81 4.88 9.97
C TYR A 65 8.49 4.10 9.97
N VAL A 66 8.20 3.34 8.91
CA VAL A 66 6.91 2.60 8.81
C VAL A 66 6.76 1.58 9.94
N CYS A 67 7.76 0.71 10.14
CA CYS A 67 7.70 -0.34 11.16
C CYS A 67 7.78 0.16 12.61
N LYS A 68 8.24 1.40 12.84
CA LYS A 68 8.47 1.95 14.17
C LYS A 68 7.43 2.99 14.53
N ASP A 69 7.37 4.06 13.75
CA ASP A 69 6.55 5.24 14.02
C ASP A 69 5.11 5.05 13.51
N LEU A 70 4.92 4.37 12.37
CA LEU A 70 3.61 4.13 11.76
C LEU A 70 3.04 2.73 12.04
N LYS A 71 3.60 2.01 13.02
CA LYS A 71 3.18 0.63 13.33
C LYS A 71 1.70 0.52 13.69
N ARG A 72 1.13 1.58 14.27
CA ARG A 72 -0.29 1.63 14.63
C ARG A 72 -1.19 1.80 13.42
N ASP A 73 -0.71 2.50 12.41
CA ASP A 73 -1.44 2.79 11.18
C ASP A 73 -1.37 1.60 10.20
N PHE A 74 -0.29 0.82 10.24
CA PHE A 74 -0.07 -0.38 9.41
C PHE A 74 0.18 -1.64 10.26
N PRO A 75 -0.85 -2.18 10.95
CA PRO A 75 -0.71 -3.38 11.76
C PRO A 75 -0.68 -4.64 10.88
N ILE A 76 0.51 -5.24 10.72
CA ILE A 76 0.67 -6.60 10.17
C ILE A 76 0.47 -7.63 11.28
#